data_AF-A0AAD4HJS5-F1
#
_entry.id   AF-A0AAD4HJS5-F1
#
_cell.length_a   1.000
_cell.length_b   1.000
_cell.length_c   1.000
_cell.angle_alpha   90.00
_cell.angle_beta   90.00
_cell.angle_gamma   90.00
#
_symmetry.space_group_name_H-M   'P 1'
#
loop_
_entity.id
_entity.type
_entity.pdbx_description
1 polymer ?
#
loop_
_entity_poly.entity_id
_entity_poly.type
_entity_poly.pdbx_seq_one_letter_code
_entity_poly.pdbx_strand_id
1 'polypeptide(L)' 'YTPKAHPALVAMRCVINKRPFKFSADLLHIEAVKLLRPGVIAPSTRTVSRDIDETY' A
#
# COMPACT_ATOMS: atom_id res chain seq x y z
N TYR A 1 4.11 -3.85 -12.54
CA TYR A 1 4.14 -4.10 -11.09
C TYR A 1 5.59 -4.30 -10.74
N THR A 2 6.18 -3.40 -9.96
CA THR A 2 7.48 -3.66 -9.32
C THR A 2 7.22 -3.79 -7.82
N PRO A 3 7.75 -4.81 -7.16
CA PRO A 3 7.56 -5.01 -5.72
C PRO A 3 8.04 -3.83 -4.87
N LYS A 4 8.94 -2.99 -5.40
CA LYS A 4 9.44 -1.77 -4.73
C LYS A 4 8.55 -0.53 -4.94
N ALA A 5 7.97 -0.33 -6.12
CA ALA A 5 7.15 0.87 -6.36
C ALA A 5 5.74 0.75 -5.79
N HIS A 6 5.21 -0.47 -5.65
CA HIS A 6 3.87 -0.68 -5.11
C HIS A 6 3.73 -0.17 -3.66
N PRO A 7 4.61 -0.53 -2.71
CA PRO A 7 4.61 0.03 -1.35
C PRO A 7 4.69 1.56 -1.33
N ALA A 8 5.59 2.16 -2.10
CA ALA A 8 5.78 3.61 -2.16
C ALA A 8 4.52 4.36 -2.65
N LEU A 9 3.84 3.83 -3.67
CA LEU A 9 2.57 4.41 -4.15
C LEU A 9 1.46 4.30 -3.10
N VAL A 10 1.41 3.19 -2.36
CA VAL A 10 0.45 3.02 -1.26
C VAL A 10 0.76 3.99 -0.11
N ALA A 11 2.04 4.17 0.24
CA ALA A 11 2.49 5.14 1.23
C ALA A 11 2.10 6.58 0.84
N MET A 12 2.40 7.01 -0.39
CA MET A 12 1.95 8.32 -0.90
C MET A 12 0.43 8.47 -0.86
N ARG A 13 -0.32 7.40 -1.21
CA ARG A 13 -1.78 7.41 -1.15
C ARG A 13 -2.30 7.57 0.28
N CYS A 14 -1.62 7.01 1.28
CA CYS A 14 -1.90 7.23 2.69
C CYS A 14 -1.67 8.69 3.08
N VAL A 15 -0.54 9.28 2.70
CA VAL A 15 -0.21 10.69 2.98
C VAL A 15 -1.22 11.65 2.34
N ILE A 16 -1.44 11.54 1.03
CA ILE A 16 -2.30 12.46 0.25
C ILE A 16 -3.75 12.40 0.75
N ASN A 17 -4.28 11.21 1.02
CA ASN A 17 -5.68 11.02 1.40
C ASN A 17 -5.90 10.99 2.91
N LYS A 18 -4.87 11.29 3.72
CA LYS A 18 -4.88 11.18 5.19
C LYS A 18 -5.44 9.83 5.67
N ARG A 19 -5.07 8.73 4.98
CA ARG A 19 -5.49 7.38 5.32
C ARG A 19 -4.48 6.72 6.25
N PRO A 20 -4.93 5.91 7.22
CA PRO A 20 -4.03 5.13 8.05
C PRO A 20 -3.28 4.10 7.18
N PHE A 21 -1.99 3.89 7.45
CA PHE A 21 -1.17 2.89 6.75
C PHE A 21 -1.70 1.46 6.88
N LYS A 22 -2.46 1.17 7.94
CA LYS A 22 -3.17 -0.11 8.13
C LYS A 22 -4.14 -0.46 7.01
N PHE A 23 -4.60 0.53 6.23
CA PHE A 23 -5.46 0.31 5.06
C PHE A 23 -4.81 -0.62 4.01
N SER A 24 -3.48 -0.74 3.95
CA SER A 24 -2.83 -1.67 3.02
C SER A 24 -3.12 -3.15 3.32
N ALA A 25 -3.56 -3.46 4.54
CA ALA A 25 -3.96 -4.81 4.97
C ALA A 25 -5.49 -5.01 4.99
N ASP A 26 -6.27 -4.01 4.55
CA ASP A 26 -7.72 -4.14 4.46
C ASP A 26 -8.11 -5.20 3.42
N LEU A 27 -9.02 -6.11 3.78
CA LEU A 27 -9.41 -7.23 2.93
C LEU A 27 -10.05 -6.77 1.61
N LEU A 28 -10.92 -5.75 1.65
CA LEU A 28 -11.56 -5.21 0.46
C LEU A 28 -10.56 -4.48 -0.42
N HIS A 29 -9.58 -3.80 0.18
CA HIS A 29 -8.47 -3.22 -0.59
C HIS A 29 -7.65 -4.29 -1.31
N ILE A 30 -7.31 -5.38 -0.62
CA ILE A 30 -6.56 -6.49 -1.19
C ILE A 30 -7.35 -7.16 -2.32
N GLU A 31 -8.65 -7.41 -2.12
CA GLU A 31 -9.52 -7.97 -3.15
C GLU A 31 -9.63 -7.06 -4.37
N ALA A 32 -9.82 -5.76 -4.17
CA ALA A 32 -9.85 -4.80 -5.27
C ALA A 32 -8.54 -4.81 -6.09
N VAL A 33 -7.39 -4.86 -5.41
CA VAL A 33 -6.08 -4.94 -6.08
C VAL A 33 -5.93 -6.26 -6.84
N LYS A 34 -6.34 -7.39 -6.26
CA LYS A 34 -6.31 -8.71 -6.91
C LYS A 34 -7.24 -8.79 -8.12
N LEU A 35 -8.41 -8.16 -8.05
CA LEU A 35 -9.38 -8.11 -9.14
C LEU A 35 -8.84 -7.31 -10.34
N LEU A 36 -8.17 -6.17 -10.07
CA LEU A 36 -7.56 -5.35 -11.12
C LEU A 36 -6.29 -6.01 -11.70
N ARG A 37 -5.51 -6.71 -10.87
CA ARG A 37 -4.30 -7.39 -11.32
C ARG A 37 -4.05 -8.66 -10.49
N PRO A 38 -4.39 -9.84 -11.04
CA PRO A 38 -4.11 -11.11 -10.41
C PRO A 38 -2.61 -11.30 -10.13
N GLY A 39 -2.27 -11.91 -9.00
CA GLY A 39 -0.87 -12.18 -8.61
C GLY A 39 -0.13 -11.01 -7.96
N VAL A 40 -0.78 -9.88 -7.70
CA VAL A 40 -0.19 -8.79 -6.92
C VAL A 40 -0.10 -9.17 -5.45
N ILE A 41 1.11 -9.03 -4.89
CA ILE A 41 1.35 -9.14 -3.46
C ILE A 41 1.12 -7.77 -2.82
N ALA A 42 0.19 -7.71 -1.88
CA ALA A 42 -0.10 -6.51 -1.10
C ALA A 42 1.11 -6.17 -0.20
N PRO A 43 1.47 -4.88 -0.07
CA PRO A 43 2.59 -4.49 0.77
C PRO A 43 2.25 -4.68 2.24
N SER A 44 3.23 -5.12 3.03
CA SER A 44 3.04 -5.24 4.47
C SER A 44 2.82 -3.86 5.10
N THR A 45 1.99 -3.78 6.13
CA THR A 45 1.73 -2.52 6.86
C THR A 45 3.01 -1.93 7.44
N ARG A 46 3.95 -2.77 7.86
CA ARG A 46 5.28 -2.34 8.34
C ARG A 46 6.09 -1.65 7.25
N THR A 47 6.07 -2.17 6.03
CA THR A 47 6.73 -1.55 4.88
C THR A 47 6.12 -0.20 4.57
N VAL A 48 4.79 -0.12 4.52
CA VAL A 48 4.08 1.14 4.24
C VAL A 48 4.33 2.18 5.35
N SER A 49 4.35 1.77 6.62
CA SER A 49 4.68 2.66 7.74
C SER A 49 6.08 3.27 7.58
N ARG A 50 7.09 2.43 7.34
CA ARG A 50 8.47 2.92 7.14
C ARG A 50 8.55 3.88 5.96
N ASP A 51 7.91 3.54 4.84
CA ASP A 51 7.95 4.38 3.63
C ASP A 51 7.25 5.73 3.87
N ILE A 52 6.22 5.80 4.73
CA ILE A 52 5.61 7.07 5.14
C ILE A 52 6.58 7.88 6.02
N ASP A 53 7.24 7.23 6.99
CA ASP A 53 8.20 7.89 7.88
C ASP A 53 9.42 8.44 7.11
N GLU A 54 9.85 7.78 6.03
CA GLU A 54 10.93 8.26 5.15
C GLU A 54 10.51 9.43 4.23
N THR A 55 9.19 9.66 4.07
CA THR A 55 8.66 10.73 3.22
C THR A 55 8.36 12.03 4.00
N TYR A 56 8.30 11.96 5.33
CA TYR A 56 8.05 13.09 6.24
C TYR A 56 9.36 13.73 6.73
#